data_AF-C6PPI8-F1
#
_entry.id   AF-C6PPI8-F1
#
_cell.length_a   1.000
_cell.length_b   1.000
_cell.length_c   1.000
_cell.angle_alpha   90.00
_cell.angle_beta   90.00
_cell.angle_gamma   90.00
#
_symmetry.space_group_name_H-M   'P 1'
#
loop_
_entity.id
_entity.type
_entity.pdbx_description
1 polymer ?
#
loop_
_entity_poly.entity_id
_entity_poly.type
_entity_poly.pdbx_seq_one_letter_code
_entity_poly.pdbx_strand_id
1 'polypeptide(L)'
;MGGGAGKSITLDASANPIDMSGFSGTTAASLASYINGKITADSSLSGKLSASVVSDSTGDYIKFNSLTSTNVKITGTTINDLSALSGNTIISTTSSTKLTDLGSNLNTSLTLNLNYNGTNKTVTLDNTKGDKTIADLAAAISQKTGGDVTASLDEVTGAFKLQTKATGSSTSISVITNYSNSGSSDTTPALSSALKLTLGSSDQGKDANVTITAPGGTATTVTESSNNFTMNNINYRLTSDDPANNTTNLTVTANVDKVFDRIVAFKDKYNALVNKIYTKLTEKKSSDYPPLTDAQKSAMKDSDIQTWNDKAKVGILRNDDRLQNLLSDLRGVFYTPVNGSAMNFGSKNLGLDLSDDVTKPGQLEFRLDNGEQNFKDALRNNGADVMSLFLKSPTSTAKIGDKNYYDTTYKEEGIMNRIQDALTNNVGLPGIGFSTDTKGILTKYANLQDDFSMLGSAGTGTLKDQIYQQTNVIKTLTDKFKDKQEAYYQKFSKLETAMETLNSQQSQLSSLLGQ
;
A
#
# COMPACT_ATOMS: atom_id res chain seq x y z
N MET A 1 16.38 17.06 60.27
CA MET A 1 16.51 18.19 59.31
C MET A 1 16.69 19.47 60.12
N GLY A 2 17.93 19.98 60.24
CA GLY A 2 18.18 21.28 60.88
C GLY A 2 17.64 22.42 60.03
N GLY A 3 17.05 23.45 60.67
CA GLY A 3 16.34 24.57 60.05
C GLY A 3 17.05 25.18 58.84
N GLY A 4 16.27 25.75 57.92
CA GLY A 4 16.74 26.23 56.62
C GLY A 4 17.65 27.47 56.65
N ALA A 5 17.95 28.01 57.84
CA ALA A 5 18.80 29.18 58.02
C ALA A 5 20.15 29.03 57.28
N GLY A 6 20.42 29.96 56.35
CA GLY A 6 21.66 30.02 55.57
C GLY A 6 21.78 28.97 54.45
N LYS A 7 20.74 28.18 54.18
CA LYS A 7 20.74 27.15 53.12
C LYS A 7 20.10 27.67 51.84
N SER A 8 20.80 27.57 50.72
CA SER A 8 20.30 27.96 49.41
C SER A 8 20.89 27.13 48.29
N ILE A 9 20.15 26.98 47.18
CA ILE A 9 20.61 26.36 45.94
C ILE A 9 20.53 27.40 44.82
N THR A 10 21.64 27.64 44.13
CA THR A 10 21.70 28.55 42.98
C THR A 10 21.54 27.76 41.70
N LEU A 11 20.65 28.24 40.81
CA LEU A 11 20.35 27.62 39.54
C LEU A 11 20.77 28.54 38.39
N ASP A 12 21.24 27.99 37.27
CA ASP A 12 21.67 28.78 36.10
C ASP A 12 20.53 29.57 35.46
N ALA A 13 19.32 29.01 35.49
CA ALA A 13 18.13 29.62 34.94
C ALA A 13 17.59 30.79 35.78
N SER A 14 18.06 30.99 37.03
CA SER A 14 17.55 32.01 37.94
C SER A 14 18.64 33.00 38.39
N ALA A 15 18.26 34.27 38.48
CA ALA A 15 19.09 35.31 39.10
C ALA A 15 19.11 35.21 40.64
N ASN A 16 18.12 34.54 41.25
CA ASN A 16 17.96 34.43 42.69
C ASN A 16 18.09 32.97 43.16
N PRO A 17 18.93 32.67 44.15
CA PRO A 17 18.97 31.33 44.73
C PRO A 17 17.60 30.92 45.31
N ILE A 18 17.30 29.62 45.26
CA ILE A 18 16.24 29.02 46.06
C ILE A 18 16.67 29.10 47.53
N ASP A 19 16.29 30.19 48.20
CA ASP A 19 16.63 30.46 49.60
C ASP A 19 15.67 29.76 50.56
N MET A 20 16.22 28.85 51.36
CA MET A 20 15.52 28.08 52.39
C MET A 20 15.57 28.73 53.77
N SER A 21 16.19 29.91 53.93
CA SER A 21 16.31 30.61 55.22
C SER A 21 14.98 30.79 55.97
N GLY A 22 13.89 31.01 55.23
CA GLY A 22 12.53 31.17 55.75
C GLY A 22 11.74 29.88 55.99
N PHE A 23 12.34 28.70 55.79
CA PHE A 23 11.66 27.42 56.01
C PHE A 23 11.71 27.00 57.49
N SER A 24 10.53 26.84 58.11
CA SER A 24 10.35 26.43 59.51
C SER A 24 9.68 25.06 59.68
N GLY A 25 9.42 24.32 58.59
CA GLY A 25 8.78 23.01 58.64
C GLY A 25 9.73 21.89 59.09
N THR A 26 9.16 20.73 59.42
CA THR A 26 9.91 19.57 59.94
C THR A 26 9.84 18.32 59.06
N THR A 27 9.06 18.34 57.97
CA THR A 27 8.85 17.18 57.08
C THR A 27 9.42 17.43 55.68
N ALA A 28 9.85 16.36 55.00
CA ALA A 28 10.30 16.42 53.60
C ALA A 28 9.21 17.01 52.68
N ALA A 29 7.94 16.64 52.91
CA ALA A 29 6.81 17.16 52.16
C ALA A 29 6.64 18.68 52.32
N SER A 30 6.79 19.19 53.55
CA SER A 30 6.74 20.63 53.80
C SER A 30 7.91 21.37 53.15
N LEU A 31 9.10 20.76 53.10
CA LEU A 31 10.26 21.32 52.40
C LEU A 31 10.06 21.34 50.89
N ALA A 32 9.58 20.25 50.29
CA ALA A 32 9.26 20.19 48.86
C ALA A 32 8.23 21.25 48.47
N SER A 33 7.19 21.42 49.28
CA SER A 33 6.16 22.44 49.07
C SER A 33 6.75 23.86 49.15
N TYR A 34 7.61 24.13 50.14
CA TYR A 34 8.30 25.41 50.25
C TYR A 34 9.21 25.71 49.03
N ILE A 35 9.97 24.71 48.58
CA ILE A 35 10.81 24.81 47.38
C ILE A 35 9.95 25.07 46.13
N ASN A 36 8.84 24.35 45.95
CA ASN A 36 7.91 24.60 44.85
C ASN A 36 7.29 26.01 44.90
N GLY A 37 7.03 26.55 46.09
CA GLY A 37 6.60 27.94 46.26
C GLY A 37 7.64 28.94 45.75
N LYS A 38 8.93 28.72 46.07
CA LYS A 38 10.04 29.53 45.54
C LYS A 38 10.19 29.40 44.02
N ILE A 39 10.10 28.18 43.48
CA ILE A 39 10.16 27.91 42.04
C ILE A 39 9.00 28.61 41.30
N THR A 40 7.78 28.52 41.81
CA THR A 40 6.59 29.09 41.15
C THR A 40 6.62 30.63 41.18
N ALA A 41 7.17 31.22 42.24
CA ALA A 41 7.35 32.66 42.36
C ALA A 41 8.44 33.21 41.42
N ASP A 42 9.35 32.36 40.93
CA ASP A 42 10.38 32.74 39.98
C ASP A 42 9.92 32.46 38.54
N SER A 43 9.62 33.52 37.79
CA SER A 43 9.21 33.41 36.38
C SER A 43 10.20 32.67 35.48
N SER A 44 11.48 32.58 35.83
CA SER A 44 12.47 31.87 35.03
C SER A 44 12.51 30.36 35.29
N LEU A 45 12.01 29.91 36.46
CA LEU A 45 11.94 28.51 36.89
C LEU A 45 10.52 27.94 36.81
N SER A 46 9.50 28.78 36.96
CA SER A 46 8.10 28.42 36.95
C SER A 46 7.74 27.70 35.64
N GLY A 47 7.10 26.53 35.78
CA GLY A 47 6.79 25.65 34.65
C GLY A 47 7.97 24.88 34.05
N LYS A 48 9.21 25.11 34.50
CA LYS A 48 10.42 24.39 34.05
C LYS A 48 10.94 23.38 35.05
N LEU A 49 10.71 23.62 36.33
CA LEU A 49 11.21 22.80 37.43
C LEU A 49 10.10 22.53 38.44
N SER A 50 10.19 21.42 39.16
CA SER A 50 9.44 21.19 40.39
C SER A 50 10.30 20.39 41.38
N ALA A 51 9.88 20.32 42.63
CA ALA A 51 10.46 19.47 43.66
C ALA A 51 9.43 18.47 44.17
N SER A 52 9.83 17.22 44.37
CA SER A 52 9.00 16.17 44.97
C SER A 52 9.79 15.42 46.04
N VAL A 53 9.07 14.81 46.99
CA VAL A 53 9.68 13.86 47.92
C VAL A 53 9.76 12.50 47.24
N VAL A 54 10.90 11.84 47.34
CA VAL A 54 11.07 10.43 47.00
C VAL A 54 11.48 9.71 48.28
N SER A 55 10.85 8.57 48.52
CA SER A 55 11.14 7.68 49.64
C SER A 55 11.59 6.34 49.08
N ASP A 56 12.83 5.94 49.34
CA ASP A 56 13.34 4.62 48.98
C ASP A 56 14.13 3.99 50.14
N SER A 57 14.84 2.89 49.88
CA SER A 57 15.62 2.17 50.90
C SER A 57 16.75 2.98 51.53
N THR A 58 17.10 4.14 50.95
CA THR A 58 18.12 5.06 51.44
C THR A 58 17.54 6.20 52.31
N GLY A 59 16.21 6.34 52.34
CA GLY A 59 15.48 7.34 53.12
C GLY A 59 14.68 8.33 52.27
N ASP A 60 14.20 9.40 52.91
CA ASP A 60 13.46 10.48 52.25
C ASP A 60 14.42 11.55 51.72
N TYR A 61 14.30 11.89 50.44
CA TYR A 61 15.03 13.00 49.82
C TYR A 61 14.16 13.83 48.88
N ILE A 62 14.64 15.04 48.60
CA ILE A 62 14.02 15.95 47.63
C ILE A 62 14.60 15.68 46.25
N LYS A 63 13.75 15.30 45.31
CA LYS A 63 14.08 15.20 43.88
C LYS A 63 13.58 16.44 43.17
N PHE A 64 14.46 17.10 42.42
CA PHE A 64 14.03 18.10 41.44
C PHE A 64 13.63 17.38 40.14
N ASN A 65 12.48 17.72 39.59
CA ASN A 65 11.99 17.19 38.33
C ASN A 65 11.99 18.31 37.28
N SER A 66 12.61 18.06 36.13
CA SER A 66 12.45 18.96 34.99
C SER A 66 11.06 18.76 34.38
N LEU A 67 10.40 19.88 34.08
CA LEU A 67 9.09 19.92 33.42
C LEU A 67 9.21 20.34 31.95
N THR A 68 10.42 20.70 31.49
CA THR A 68 10.67 21.11 30.11
C THR A 68 11.96 20.49 29.57
N SER A 69 12.15 20.58 28.26
CA SER A 69 13.38 20.21 27.56
C SER A 69 14.55 21.17 27.79
N THR A 70 14.32 22.32 28.45
CA THR A 70 15.38 23.26 28.82
C THR A 70 16.01 22.80 30.13
N ASN A 71 17.28 22.42 30.08
CA ASN A 71 18.00 21.98 31.27
C ASN A 71 18.14 23.11 32.28
N VAL A 72 17.90 22.79 33.55
CA VAL A 72 18.24 23.64 34.68
C VAL A 72 19.42 22.99 35.40
N LYS A 73 20.43 23.79 35.73
CA LYS A 73 21.68 23.33 36.35
C LYS A 73 21.84 23.95 37.72
N ILE A 74 22.37 23.17 38.64
CA ILE A 74 22.85 23.67 39.93
C ILE A 74 24.23 24.29 39.71
N THR A 75 24.32 25.61 39.86
CA THR A 75 25.58 26.37 39.69
C THR A 75 26.29 26.57 41.02
N GLY A 76 25.56 26.49 42.13
CA GLY A 76 26.11 26.61 43.48
C GLY A 76 25.13 26.17 44.55
N THR A 77 25.64 25.91 45.75
CA THR A 77 24.83 25.59 46.93
C THR A 77 25.58 25.97 48.20
N THR A 78 24.86 26.37 49.24
CA THR A 78 25.41 26.57 50.59
C THR A 78 25.15 25.36 51.50
N ILE A 79 24.53 24.30 50.96
CA ILE A 79 24.32 23.04 51.68
C ILE A 79 25.56 22.17 51.51
N ASN A 80 26.31 21.95 52.58
CA ASN A 80 27.56 21.18 52.58
C ASN A 80 27.41 19.78 51.96
N ASP A 81 26.32 19.06 52.28
CA ASP A 81 26.06 17.71 51.77
C ASP A 81 25.79 17.69 50.24
N LEU A 82 25.47 18.84 49.65
CA LEU A 82 25.24 18.99 48.21
C LEU A 82 26.43 19.65 47.50
N SER A 83 27.56 19.86 48.18
CA SER A 83 28.75 20.52 47.59
C SER A 83 29.24 19.85 46.31
N ALA A 84 29.07 18.53 46.18
CA ALA A 84 29.38 17.77 44.96
C ALA A 84 28.48 18.11 43.75
N LEU A 85 27.33 18.76 43.97
CA LEU A 85 26.43 19.25 42.91
C LEU A 85 26.75 20.69 42.46
N SER A 86 27.72 21.35 43.11
CA SER A 86 28.20 22.66 42.69
C SER A 86 29.11 22.52 41.46
N GLY A 87 28.92 23.40 40.46
CA GLY A 87 29.68 23.34 39.20
C GLY A 87 28.90 22.88 37.97
N ASN A 88 27.67 23.39 37.79
CA ASN A 88 26.79 23.14 36.65
C ASN A 88 26.23 21.71 36.56
N THR A 89 25.95 21.06 37.69
CA THR A 89 25.28 19.75 37.66
C THR A 89 23.87 19.88 37.09
N ILE A 90 23.61 19.18 35.99
CA ILE A 90 22.30 19.15 35.34
C ILE A 90 21.31 18.39 36.22
N ILE A 91 20.14 18.96 36.45
CA ILE A 91 19.08 18.35 37.24
C ILE A 91 18.40 17.17 36.53
N SER A 92 18.25 17.25 35.20
CA SER A 92 17.71 16.19 34.37
C SER A 92 18.27 16.30 32.95
N THR A 93 18.84 15.20 32.45
CA THR A 93 19.37 15.13 31.09
C THR A 93 18.28 14.60 30.16
N THR A 94 18.05 15.35 29.08
CA THR A 94 17.16 14.97 27.96
C THR A 94 17.95 14.86 26.67
N SER A 95 17.36 14.29 25.62
CA SER A 95 17.97 14.25 24.29
C SER A 95 18.35 15.64 23.72
N SER A 96 17.63 16.70 24.10
CA SER A 96 17.93 18.09 23.70
C SER A 96 19.01 18.77 24.54
N THR A 97 19.59 18.09 25.51
CA THR A 97 20.69 18.60 26.34
C THR A 97 21.88 18.96 25.46
N LYS A 98 22.40 20.18 25.60
CA LYS A 98 23.64 20.57 24.92
C LYS A 98 24.81 19.79 25.49
N LEU A 99 25.72 19.34 24.64
CA LEU A 99 26.92 18.61 25.07
C LEU A 99 27.79 19.47 26.00
N THR A 100 27.83 20.79 25.80
CA THR A 100 28.54 21.72 26.71
C THR A 100 27.94 21.80 28.10
N ASP A 101 26.69 21.37 28.27
CA ASP A 101 26.06 21.28 29.60
C ASP A 101 26.61 20.08 30.37
N LEU A 102 27.02 19.01 29.68
CA LEU A 102 27.65 17.83 30.28
C LEU A 102 29.13 18.09 30.62
N GLY A 103 29.78 19.00 29.90
CA GLY A 103 31.16 19.41 30.13
C GLY A 103 31.50 20.69 29.37
N SER A 104 31.92 21.73 30.08
CA SER A 104 32.17 23.06 29.49
C SER A 104 33.26 23.09 28.42
N ASN A 105 34.15 22.09 28.41
CA ASN A 105 35.23 21.89 27.45
C ASN A 105 34.80 21.12 26.18
N LEU A 106 33.50 20.83 26.01
CA LEU A 106 32.96 20.14 24.83
C LEU A 106 32.62 21.09 23.68
N ASN A 107 32.91 22.39 23.80
CA ASN A 107 32.74 23.41 22.76
C ASN A 107 33.85 23.34 21.68
N THR A 108 34.06 22.15 21.12
CA THR A 108 35.10 21.86 20.14
C THR A 108 34.57 20.86 19.09
N SER A 109 35.38 20.52 18.10
CA SER A 109 35.07 19.36 17.26
C SER A 109 35.24 18.08 18.08
N LEU A 110 34.16 17.30 18.18
CA LEU A 110 34.10 16.09 18.97
C LEU A 110 34.30 14.87 18.07
N THR A 111 35.06 13.90 18.57
CA THR A 111 35.34 12.63 17.90
C THR A 111 34.94 11.47 18.78
N LEU A 112 34.23 10.49 18.22
CA LEU A 112 33.88 9.22 18.86
C LEU A 112 34.22 8.07 17.91
N ASN A 113 35.20 7.25 18.27
CA ASN A 113 35.57 6.07 17.49
C ASN A 113 34.80 4.85 18.00
N LEU A 114 34.13 4.16 17.08
CA LEU A 114 33.38 2.93 17.32
C LEU A 114 34.04 1.78 16.57
N ASN A 115 34.11 0.61 17.19
CA ASN A 115 34.24 -0.67 16.48
C ASN A 115 32.93 -1.42 16.63
N TYR A 116 32.27 -1.73 15.51
CA TYR A 116 31.09 -2.60 15.51
C TYR A 116 31.30 -3.71 14.48
N ASN A 117 31.07 -4.97 14.89
CA ASN A 117 31.25 -6.15 14.06
C ASN A 117 32.63 -6.19 13.36
N GLY A 118 33.69 -5.75 14.05
CA GLY A 118 35.05 -5.66 13.49
C GLY A 118 35.30 -4.46 12.56
N THR A 119 34.29 -3.64 12.28
CA THR A 119 34.40 -2.43 11.45
C THR A 119 34.60 -1.20 12.31
N ASN A 120 35.70 -0.47 12.06
CA ASN A 120 35.97 0.80 12.72
C ASN A 120 35.28 1.97 11.99
N LYS A 121 34.66 2.87 12.75
CA LYS A 121 34.12 4.15 12.28
C LYS A 121 34.47 5.29 13.22
N THR A 122 34.90 6.39 12.65
CA THR A 122 35.13 7.65 13.36
C THR A 122 33.94 8.57 13.15
N VAL A 123 33.16 8.81 14.20
CA VAL A 123 32.07 9.80 14.22
C VAL A 123 32.67 11.15 14.58
N THR A 124 32.43 12.16 13.76
CA THR A 124 32.83 13.55 14.03
C THR A 124 31.60 14.44 14.14
N LEU A 125 31.62 15.35 15.12
CA LEU A 125 30.56 16.32 15.34
C LEU A 125 31.19 17.69 15.66
N ASP A 126 30.99 18.66 14.78
CA ASP A 126 31.41 20.04 15.04
C ASP A 126 30.51 20.67 16.09
N ASN A 127 31.02 20.78 17.32
CA ASN A 127 30.39 21.48 18.44
C ASN A 127 31.19 22.74 18.85
N THR A 128 31.95 23.35 17.93
CA THR A 128 32.74 24.57 18.22
C THR A 128 31.89 25.74 18.71
N LYS A 129 30.62 25.80 18.32
CA LYS A 129 29.63 26.80 18.79
C LYS A 129 28.99 26.46 20.15
N GLY A 130 29.21 25.25 20.65
CA GLY A 130 28.61 24.77 21.90
C GLY A 130 27.09 24.63 21.86
N ASP A 131 26.50 24.44 20.67
CA ASP A 131 25.06 24.36 20.46
C ASP A 131 24.56 22.93 20.18
N LYS A 132 25.45 21.97 19.94
CA LYS A 132 25.09 20.58 19.66
C LYS A 132 24.58 19.86 20.89
N THR A 133 23.60 19.00 20.64
CA THR A 133 22.88 18.24 21.65
C THR A 133 23.26 16.77 21.67
N ILE A 134 22.80 16.04 22.68
CA ILE A 134 22.90 14.58 22.73
C ILE A 134 22.20 13.95 21.51
N ALA A 135 21.06 14.51 21.09
CA ALA A 135 20.35 14.09 19.88
C ALA A 135 21.18 14.29 18.61
N ASP A 136 21.92 15.41 18.49
CA ASP A 136 22.81 15.65 17.34
C ASP A 136 23.95 14.62 17.30
N LEU A 137 24.51 14.25 18.46
CA LEU A 137 25.51 13.19 18.53
C LEU A 137 24.93 11.83 18.14
N ALA A 138 23.74 11.49 18.64
CA ALA A 138 23.07 10.26 18.28
C ALA A 138 22.77 10.17 16.77
N ALA A 139 22.35 11.29 16.16
CA ALA A 139 22.16 11.39 14.72
C ALA A 139 23.47 11.24 13.95
N ALA A 140 24.55 11.87 14.41
CA ALA A 140 25.89 11.75 13.79
C ALA A 140 26.40 10.30 13.83
N ILE A 141 26.19 9.59 14.95
CA ILE A 141 26.51 8.17 15.07
C ILE A 141 25.75 7.37 14.03
N SER A 142 24.42 7.48 14.02
CA SER A 142 23.56 6.72 13.11
C SER A 142 23.90 7.00 11.64
N GLN A 143 24.13 8.27 11.28
CA GLN A 143 24.54 8.66 9.93
C GLN A 143 25.88 8.03 9.54
N LYS A 144 26.88 8.07 10.44
CA LYS A 144 28.23 7.57 10.11
C LYS A 144 28.30 6.05 10.01
N THR A 145 27.43 5.35 10.72
CA THR A 145 27.32 3.89 10.68
C THR A 145 26.24 3.40 9.71
N GLY A 146 25.64 4.27 8.89
CA GLY A 146 24.57 3.87 7.96
C GLY A 146 23.31 3.31 8.63
N GLY A 147 23.09 3.62 9.90
CA GLY A 147 21.99 3.09 10.72
C GLY A 147 22.27 1.74 11.39
N ASP A 148 23.47 1.16 11.24
CA ASP A 148 23.83 -0.12 11.89
C ASP A 148 24.00 0.01 13.40
N VAL A 149 24.37 1.20 13.87
CA VAL A 149 24.44 1.56 15.27
C VAL A 149 23.48 2.72 15.51
N THR A 150 22.74 2.63 16.60
CA THR A 150 21.88 3.70 17.10
C THR A 150 22.36 4.12 18.47
N ALA A 151 22.12 5.38 18.82
CA ALA A 151 22.39 5.90 20.14
C ALA A 151 21.15 6.59 20.70
N SER A 152 21.00 6.55 22.00
CA SER A 152 19.89 7.22 22.70
C SER A 152 20.30 7.60 24.12
N LEU A 153 19.55 8.52 24.71
CA LEU A 153 19.62 8.78 26.14
C LEU A 153 18.44 8.10 26.81
N ASP A 154 18.71 7.27 27.80
CA ASP A 154 17.68 6.81 28.72
C ASP A 154 17.44 7.91 29.76
N GLU A 155 16.36 8.67 29.60
CA GLU A 155 16.05 9.84 30.46
C GLU A 155 15.72 9.45 31.91
N VAL A 156 15.42 8.18 32.17
CA VAL A 156 15.14 7.66 33.53
C VAL A 156 16.45 7.45 34.28
N THR A 157 17.41 6.81 33.62
CA THR A 157 18.72 6.47 34.22
C THR A 157 19.79 7.53 33.96
N GLY A 158 19.55 8.45 33.02
CA GLY A 158 20.53 9.41 32.51
C GLY A 158 21.65 8.76 31.68
N ALA A 159 21.53 7.47 31.33
CA ALA A 159 22.58 6.73 30.64
C ALA A 159 22.52 6.94 29.13
N PHE A 160 23.66 7.29 28.52
CA PHE A 160 23.81 7.29 27.08
C PHE A 160 24.05 5.85 26.60
N LYS A 161 23.17 5.35 25.73
CA LYS A 161 23.17 3.97 25.24
C LYS A 161 23.58 3.93 23.78
N LEU A 162 24.41 2.95 23.45
CA LEU A 162 24.76 2.57 22.08
C LEU A 162 24.22 1.17 21.84
N GLN A 163 23.61 0.94 20.68
CA GLN A 163 23.03 -0.36 20.35
C GLN A 163 23.19 -0.66 18.87
N THR A 164 23.59 -1.90 18.56
CA THR A 164 23.57 -2.43 17.19
C THR A 164 22.14 -2.72 16.77
N LYS A 165 21.83 -2.47 15.50
CA LYS A 165 20.53 -2.82 14.92
C LYS A 165 20.34 -4.34 14.80
N ALA A 166 21.43 -5.04 14.50
CA ALA A 166 21.45 -6.50 14.43
C ALA A 166 21.70 -7.11 15.82
N THR A 167 21.22 -8.33 15.99
CA THR A 167 21.44 -9.21 17.15
C THR A 167 22.30 -10.42 16.73
N GLY A 168 22.67 -11.25 17.69
CA GLY A 168 23.43 -12.49 17.42
C GLY A 168 24.89 -12.42 17.88
N SER A 169 25.53 -13.57 18.00
CA SER A 169 26.90 -13.74 18.52
C SER A 169 27.97 -13.09 17.63
N SER A 170 27.67 -12.93 16.34
CA SER A 170 28.52 -12.21 15.38
C SER A 170 28.42 -10.69 15.48
N THR A 171 27.49 -10.18 16.30
CA THR A 171 27.30 -8.75 16.50
C THR A 171 28.03 -8.27 17.75
N SER A 172 28.75 -7.17 17.62
CA SER A 172 29.44 -6.54 18.75
C SER A 172 29.54 -5.04 18.56
N ILE A 173 29.70 -4.32 19.66
CA ILE A 173 29.98 -2.89 19.66
C ILE A 173 30.92 -2.54 20.80
N SER A 174 31.88 -1.65 20.50
CA SER A 174 32.76 -1.03 21.48
C SER A 174 33.06 0.41 21.10
N VAL A 175 33.29 1.24 22.11
CA VAL A 175 33.89 2.57 21.93
C VAL A 175 35.40 2.40 22.11
N ILE A 176 36.20 2.82 21.12
CA ILE A 176 37.65 2.63 21.13
C ILE A 176 38.37 3.97 21.28
N THR A 177 39.57 3.96 21.85
CA THR A 177 40.36 5.18 22.06
C THR A 177 40.90 5.74 20.75
N ASN A 178 41.50 4.88 19.92
CA ASN A 178 42.14 5.26 18.65
C ASN A 178 41.67 4.30 17.54
N TYR A 179 41.49 4.85 16.33
CA TYR A 179 41.43 4.07 15.10
C TYR A 179 42.78 4.21 14.38
N SER A 180 43.58 3.13 14.34
CA SER A 180 44.99 3.09 13.90
C SER A 180 45.25 3.37 12.41
N ASN A 181 44.42 4.18 11.75
CA ASN A 181 44.57 4.58 10.37
C ASN A 181 45.09 6.02 10.30
N SER A 182 46.08 6.26 9.44
CA SER A 182 46.70 7.58 9.27
C SER A 182 45.64 8.66 8.99
N GLY A 183 45.46 9.60 9.92
CA GLY A 183 44.58 10.76 9.78
C GLY A 183 43.31 10.77 10.62
N SER A 184 43.03 9.74 11.43
CA SER A 184 41.89 9.76 12.36
C SER A 184 42.28 10.32 13.73
N SER A 185 41.46 11.21 14.30
CA SER A 185 41.67 11.70 15.66
C SER A 185 41.21 10.68 16.70
N ASP A 186 41.82 10.71 17.87
CA ASP A 186 41.38 9.92 19.02
C ASP A 186 39.97 10.31 19.47
N THR A 187 39.29 9.38 20.13
CA THR A 187 38.02 9.65 20.80
C THR A 187 38.26 10.75 21.83
N THR A 188 37.46 11.82 21.78
CA THR A 188 37.60 12.98 22.66
C THR A 188 37.44 12.54 24.12
N PRO A 189 38.49 12.58 24.98
CA PRO A 189 38.40 12.03 26.34
C PRO A 189 37.36 12.72 27.22
N ALA A 190 37.16 14.02 27.00
CA ALA A 190 36.12 14.79 27.68
C ALA A 190 34.71 14.28 27.33
N LEU A 191 34.49 13.85 26.08
CA LEU A 191 33.19 13.34 25.63
C LEU A 191 32.90 11.97 26.24
N SER A 192 33.86 11.05 26.20
CA SER A 192 33.69 9.73 26.82
C SER A 192 33.45 9.83 28.33
N SER A 193 34.13 10.76 29.01
CA SER A 193 33.93 11.02 30.44
C SER A 193 32.54 11.60 30.71
N ALA A 194 32.12 12.60 29.93
CA ALA A 194 30.81 13.24 30.07
C ALA A 194 29.64 12.27 29.84
N LEU A 195 29.78 11.33 28.90
CA LEU A 195 28.78 10.31 28.58
C LEU A 195 28.92 9.02 29.40
N LYS A 196 29.92 8.96 30.30
CA LYS A 196 30.23 7.78 31.14
C LYS A 196 30.47 6.51 30.31
N LEU A 197 31.16 6.65 29.17
CA LEU A 197 31.47 5.55 28.26
C LEU A 197 32.76 4.84 28.71
N THR A 198 32.71 3.51 28.77
CA THR A 198 33.89 2.67 29.00
C THR A 198 34.60 2.40 27.68
N LEU A 199 35.82 2.94 27.53
CA LEU A 199 36.63 2.73 26.33
C LEU A 199 37.27 1.34 26.32
N GLY A 200 37.30 0.69 25.16
CA GLY A 200 37.94 -0.61 24.93
C GLY A 200 37.13 -1.82 25.43
N SER A 201 35.97 -1.60 26.07
CA SER A 201 35.05 -2.67 26.42
C SER A 201 34.11 -2.96 25.24
N SER A 202 33.91 -4.24 24.92
CA SER A 202 33.00 -4.68 23.88
C SER A 202 31.81 -5.40 24.48
N ASP A 203 30.62 -4.95 24.10
CA ASP A 203 29.39 -5.69 24.31
C ASP A 203 29.15 -6.60 23.10
N GLN A 204 28.88 -7.89 23.36
CA GLN A 204 28.64 -8.89 22.33
C GLN A 204 27.17 -9.34 22.38
N GLY A 205 26.54 -9.40 21.21
CA GLY A 205 25.22 -10.00 21.06
C GLY A 205 25.25 -11.50 21.33
N LYS A 206 24.07 -12.10 21.45
CA LYS A 206 23.91 -13.54 21.64
C LYS A 206 22.92 -14.07 20.62
N ASP A 207 23.19 -15.26 20.12
CA ASP A 207 22.23 -15.97 19.27
C ASP A 207 21.11 -16.55 20.13
N ALA A 208 19.91 -16.61 19.56
CA ALA A 208 18.83 -17.42 20.07
C ALA A 208 19.14 -18.90 19.86
N ASN A 209 18.80 -19.72 20.84
CA ASN A 209 18.99 -21.16 20.79
C ASN A 209 17.66 -21.84 21.13
N VAL A 210 17.08 -22.57 20.18
CA VAL A 210 15.74 -23.15 20.28
C VAL A 210 15.78 -24.62 19.88
N THR A 211 15.14 -25.48 20.66
CA THR A 211 14.93 -26.88 20.28
C THR A 211 13.57 -27.05 19.61
N ILE A 212 13.56 -27.54 18.38
CA ILE A 212 12.36 -27.76 17.57
C ILE A 212 12.20 -29.26 17.28
N THR A 213 11.01 -29.79 17.52
CA THR A 213 10.65 -31.17 17.16
C THR A 213 9.61 -31.13 16.04
N ALA A 214 9.99 -31.58 14.84
CA ALA A 214 9.06 -31.70 13.72
C ALA A 214 8.08 -32.87 13.93
N PRO A 215 6.89 -32.86 13.29
CA PRO A 215 5.97 -33.98 13.35
C PRO A 215 6.64 -35.30 12.91
N GLY A 216 6.67 -36.30 13.80
CA GLY A 216 7.33 -37.59 13.55
C GLY A 216 8.87 -37.54 13.47
N GLY A 217 9.47 -36.38 13.76
CA GLY A 217 10.92 -36.18 13.74
C GLY A 217 11.55 -36.19 15.14
N THR A 218 12.87 -36.01 15.17
CA THR A 218 13.64 -35.87 16.42
C THR A 218 13.84 -34.40 16.78
N ALA A 219 13.90 -34.12 18.08
CA ALA A 219 14.23 -32.80 18.59
C ALA A 219 15.59 -32.33 18.04
N THR A 220 15.63 -31.15 17.45
CA THR A 220 16.83 -30.55 16.84
C THR A 220 17.04 -29.16 17.39
N THR A 221 18.26 -28.88 17.84
CA THR A 221 18.65 -27.54 18.28
C THR A 221 18.99 -26.67 17.09
N VAL A 222 18.39 -25.48 17.06
CA VAL A 222 18.52 -24.47 16.03
C VAL A 222 19.07 -23.21 16.68
N THR A 223 20.14 -22.66 16.10
CA THR A 223 20.79 -21.43 16.55
C THR A 223 20.56 -20.35 15.52
N GLU A 224 19.98 -19.22 15.95
CA GLU A 224 19.60 -18.13 15.07
C GLU A 224 20.06 -16.79 15.62
N SER A 225 20.58 -15.93 14.75
CA SER A 225 21.07 -14.60 15.16
C SER A 225 19.95 -13.64 15.58
N SER A 226 18.69 -13.97 15.32
CA SER A 226 17.52 -13.15 15.65
C SER A 226 16.43 -13.97 16.34
N ASN A 227 15.69 -13.32 17.23
CA ASN A 227 14.45 -13.85 17.79
C ASN A 227 13.32 -13.95 16.76
N ASN A 228 13.49 -13.38 15.56
CA ASN A 228 12.57 -13.52 14.43
C ASN A 228 13.28 -14.25 13.29
N PHE A 229 12.92 -15.49 13.04
CA PHE A 229 13.51 -16.30 11.97
C PHE A 229 12.43 -17.13 11.27
N THR A 230 12.72 -17.60 10.06
CA THR A 230 11.81 -18.44 9.29
C THR A 230 12.46 -19.77 8.98
N MET A 231 11.77 -20.86 9.33
CA MET A 231 12.23 -22.22 9.06
C MET A 231 11.04 -23.08 8.66
N ASN A 232 11.19 -23.90 7.62
CA ASN A 232 10.12 -24.76 7.08
C ASN A 232 8.82 -23.97 6.76
N ASN A 233 8.97 -22.75 6.23
CA ASN A 233 7.87 -21.81 5.93
C ASN A 233 7.04 -21.37 7.17
N ILE A 234 7.56 -21.59 8.37
CA ILE A 234 6.99 -21.08 9.63
C ILE A 234 7.87 -19.93 10.10
N ASN A 235 7.24 -18.78 10.37
CA ASN A 235 7.90 -17.64 11.00
C ASN A 235 7.83 -17.80 12.53
N TYR A 236 8.99 -17.97 13.16
CA TYR A 236 9.12 -18.05 14.61
C TYR A 236 9.45 -16.66 15.15
N ARG A 237 8.71 -16.25 16.18
CA ARG A 237 8.97 -15.03 16.95
C ARG A 237 9.10 -15.38 18.43
N LEU A 238 10.33 -15.47 18.91
CA LEU A 238 10.64 -15.76 20.29
C LEU A 238 10.37 -14.52 21.16
N THR A 239 9.65 -14.70 22.25
CA THR A 239 9.26 -13.60 23.15
C THR A 239 9.98 -13.63 24.48
N SER A 240 10.23 -14.82 25.01
CA SER A 240 10.87 -15.03 26.31
C SER A 240 11.37 -16.46 26.39
N ASP A 241 12.45 -16.65 27.14
CA ASP A 241 12.86 -17.99 27.58
C ASP A 241 11.85 -18.53 28.61
N ASP A 242 11.62 -19.84 28.60
CA ASP A 242 10.89 -20.53 29.67
C ASP A 242 11.90 -21.10 30.68
N PRO A 243 12.01 -20.54 31.90
CA PRO A 243 12.95 -21.03 32.91
C PRO A 243 12.70 -22.49 33.32
N ALA A 244 11.48 -23.00 33.15
CA ALA A 244 11.11 -24.38 33.45
C ALA A 244 11.33 -25.34 32.27
N ASN A 245 11.77 -24.84 31.12
CA ASN A 245 12.00 -25.62 29.89
C ASN A 245 10.77 -26.45 29.47
N ASN A 246 9.55 -25.90 29.58
CA ASN A 246 8.36 -26.61 29.11
C ASN A 246 8.28 -26.57 27.58
N THR A 247 7.77 -27.65 27.00
CA THR A 247 7.53 -27.73 25.57
C THR A 247 6.29 -26.93 25.18
N THR A 248 6.44 -26.01 24.22
CA THR A 248 5.30 -25.34 23.56
C THR A 248 4.88 -26.13 22.33
N ASN A 249 3.64 -26.62 22.30
CA ASN A 249 3.09 -27.31 21.13
C ASN A 249 2.55 -26.32 20.11
N LEU A 250 3.08 -26.36 18.89
CA LEU A 250 2.59 -25.57 17.76
C LEU A 250 1.78 -26.48 16.84
N THR A 251 0.59 -26.03 16.42
CA THR A 251 -0.26 -26.75 15.48
C THR A 251 -0.48 -25.89 14.24
N VAL A 252 -0.12 -26.42 13.08
CA VAL A 252 -0.37 -25.79 11.79
C VAL A 252 -1.60 -26.44 11.17
N THR A 253 -2.64 -25.65 10.97
CA THR A 253 -3.89 -26.09 10.34
C THR A 253 -4.12 -25.36 9.03
N ALA A 254 -4.66 -26.05 8.03
CA ALA A 254 -5.08 -25.42 6.78
C ALA A 254 -6.13 -24.32 7.05
N ASN A 255 -5.94 -23.13 6.48
CA ASN A 255 -6.90 -22.04 6.58
C ASN A 255 -7.95 -22.15 5.47
N VAL A 256 -8.97 -22.98 5.73
CA VAL A 256 -10.03 -23.30 4.78
C VAL A 256 -10.92 -22.09 4.49
N ASP A 257 -11.23 -21.30 5.52
CA ASP A 257 -12.17 -20.18 5.40
C ASP A 257 -11.66 -19.11 4.42
N LYS A 258 -10.37 -18.74 4.50
CA LYS A 258 -9.80 -17.76 3.56
C LYS A 258 -9.82 -18.24 2.10
N VAL A 259 -9.61 -19.55 1.87
CA VAL A 259 -9.66 -20.12 0.52
C VAL A 259 -11.11 -20.19 0.03
N PHE A 260 -12.01 -20.61 0.90
CA PHE A 260 -13.46 -20.61 0.65
C PHE A 260 -13.95 -19.22 0.23
N ASP A 261 -13.62 -18.18 0.99
CA ASP A 261 -14.03 -16.80 0.70
C ASP A 261 -13.52 -16.30 -0.66
N ARG A 262 -12.29 -16.68 -1.05
CA ARG A 262 -11.74 -16.34 -2.38
C ARG A 262 -12.52 -17.01 -3.50
N ILE A 263 -12.94 -18.27 -3.31
CA ILE A 263 -13.74 -19.00 -4.30
C ILE A 263 -15.16 -18.44 -4.37
N VAL A 264 -15.77 -18.05 -3.24
CA VAL A 264 -17.06 -17.34 -3.22
C VAL A 264 -16.97 -16.04 -4.00
N ALA A 265 -15.94 -15.23 -3.75
CA ALA A 265 -15.74 -13.97 -4.48
C ALA A 265 -15.53 -14.19 -5.99
N PHE A 266 -14.80 -15.24 -6.37
CA PHE A 266 -14.67 -15.64 -7.77
C PHE A 266 -16.01 -16.05 -8.37
N LYS A 267 -16.75 -16.95 -7.70
CA LYS A 267 -18.09 -17.40 -8.10
C LYS A 267 -19.01 -16.21 -8.36
N ASP A 268 -19.05 -15.24 -7.45
CA ASP A 268 -19.96 -14.11 -7.57
C ASP A 268 -19.59 -13.20 -8.75
N LYS A 269 -18.30 -12.98 -9.00
CA LYS A 269 -17.83 -12.24 -10.18
C LYS A 269 -18.12 -12.97 -11.48
N TYR A 270 -17.88 -14.29 -11.52
CA TYR A 270 -18.21 -15.13 -12.67
C TYR A 270 -19.72 -15.11 -12.94
N ASN A 271 -20.55 -15.28 -11.92
CA ASN A 271 -22.02 -15.23 -12.04
C ASN A 271 -22.51 -13.86 -12.53
N ALA A 272 -21.94 -12.77 -12.02
CA ALA A 272 -22.27 -11.43 -12.49
C ALA A 272 -21.93 -11.23 -13.97
N LEU A 273 -20.78 -11.74 -14.42
CA LEU A 273 -20.37 -11.71 -15.84
C LEU A 273 -21.32 -12.53 -16.71
N VAL A 274 -21.56 -13.80 -16.35
CA VAL A 274 -22.48 -14.70 -17.08
C VAL A 274 -23.88 -14.09 -17.15
N ASN A 275 -24.40 -13.58 -16.04
CA ASN A 275 -25.71 -12.95 -15.99
C ASN A 275 -25.78 -11.71 -16.89
N LYS A 276 -24.73 -10.89 -16.92
CA LYS A 276 -24.67 -9.70 -17.79
C LYS A 276 -24.71 -10.08 -19.27
N ILE A 277 -23.92 -11.10 -19.68
CA ILE A 277 -23.92 -11.60 -21.06
C ILE A 277 -25.29 -12.19 -21.41
N TYR A 278 -25.83 -13.06 -20.55
CA TYR A 278 -27.14 -13.68 -20.74
C TYR A 278 -28.27 -12.66 -20.86
N THR A 279 -28.28 -11.64 -19.99
CA THR A 279 -29.26 -10.54 -20.05
C THR A 279 -29.17 -9.81 -21.39
N LYS A 280 -27.97 -9.51 -21.88
CA LYS A 280 -27.77 -8.84 -23.18
C LYS A 280 -28.23 -9.69 -24.36
N LEU A 281 -28.08 -11.01 -24.27
CA LEU A 281 -28.53 -11.96 -25.28
C LEU A 281 -30.06 -12.16 -25.30
N THR A 282 -30.75 -11.90 -24.19
CA THR A 282 -32.17 -12.27 -24.02
C THR A 282 -33.13 -11.08 -23.86
N GLU A 283 -32.63 -9.89 -23.52
CA GLU A 283 -33.45 -8.68 -23.36
C GLU A 283 -34.26 -8.37 -24.64
N LYS A 284 -35.51 -7.93 -24.46
CA LYS A 284 -36.41 -7.61 -25.58
C LYS A 284 -36.07 -6.22 -26.12
N LYS A 285 -35.93 -6.11 -27.45
CA LYS A 285 -35.66 -4.84 -28.12
C LYS A 285 -36.73 -3.81 -27.77
N SER A 286 -36.28 -2.61 -27.40
CA SER A 286 -37.15 -1.47 -27.15
C SER A 286 -37.50 -0.77 -28.47
N SER A 287 -38.57 -1.20 -29.13
CA SER A 287 -38.95 -0.71 -30.46
C SER A 287 -39.38 0.77 -30.48
N ASP A 288 -39.85 1.29 -29.35
CA ASP A 288 -40.41 2.65 -29.25
C ASP A 288 -39.31 3.75 -29.18
N TYR A 289 -38.05 3.37 -29.06
CA TYR A 289 -36.92 4.28 -28.85
C TYR A 289 -35.89 4.13 -29.97
N PRO A 290 -36.19 4.61 -31.20
CA PRO A 290 -35.21 4.64 -32.28
C PRO A 290 -34.04 5.59 -31.98
N PRO A 291 -32.89 5.46 -32.66
CA PRO A 291 -31.77 6.40 -32.53
C PRO A 291 -32.20 7.84 -32.80
N LEU A 292 -31.80 8.77 -31.93
CA LEU A 292 -32.13 10.19 -32.08
C LEU A 292 -31.35 10.82 -33.24
N THR A 293 -32.06 11.62 -34.04
CA THR A 293 -31.46 12.55 -35.01
C THR A 293 -30.78 13.73 -34.29
N ASP A 294 -29.86 14.41 -34.97
CA ASP A 294 -29.16 15.54 -34.36
C ASP A 294 -30.07 16.73 -34.04
N ALA A 295 -31.13 16.93 -34.83
CA ALA A 295 -32.16 17.92 -34.55
C ALA A 295 -32.94 17.57 -33.26
N GLN A 296 -33.30 16.29 -33.07
CA GLN A 296 -33.98 15.84 -31.85
C GLN A 296 -33.06 15.96 -30.62
N LYS A 297 -31.79 15.58 -30.75
CA LYS A 297 -30.81 15.76 -29.66
C LYS A 297 -30.69 17.23 -29.26
N SER A 298 -30.59 18.14 -30.24
CA SER A 298 -30.46 19.58 -29.98
C SER A 298 -31.70 20.18 -29.29
N ALA A 299 -32.86 19.52 -29.40
CA ALA A 299 -34.11 19.94 -28.79
C ALA A 299 -34.40 19.25 -27.43
N MET A 300 -33.53 18.35 -26.96
CA MET A 300 -33.71 17.58 -25.73
C MET A 300 -32.67 17.97 -24.67
N LYS A 301 -32.98 17.70 -23.40
CA LYS A 301 -32.00 17.83 -22.30
C LYS A 301 -31.07 16.63 -22.28
N ASP A 302 -29.83 16.83 -21.84
CA ASP A 302 -28.81 15.76 -21.75
C ASP A 302 -29.26 14.53 -20.96
N SER A 303 -30.00 14.73 -19.85
CA SER A 303 -30.56 13.62 -19.05
C SER A 303 -31.57 12.77 -19.82
N ASP A 304 -32.38 13.43 -20.65
CA ASP A 304 -33.42 12.79 -21.46
C ASP A 304 -32.78 12.06 -22.64
N ILE A 305 -31.75 12.67 -23.24
CA ILE A 305 -30.92 12.06 -24.29
C ILE A 305 -30.26 10.79 -23.76
N GLN A 306 -29.65 10.84 -22.57
CA GLN A 306 -28.99 9.67 -21.96
C GLN A 306 -30.00 8.54 -21.72
N THR A 307 -31.14 8.85 -21.08
CA THR A 307 -32.19 7.86 -20.81
C THR A 307 -32.75 7.26 -22.10
N TRP A 308 -32.96 8.09 -23.13
CA TRP A 308 -33.41 7.63 -24.45
C TRP A 308 -32.39 6.71 -25.10
N ASN A 309 -31.12 7.09 -25.11
CA ASN A 309 -30.03 6.29 -25.66
C ASN A 309 -29.88 4.95 -24.93
N ASP A 310 -30.05 4.92 -23.61
CA ASP A 310 -29.99 3.68 -22.84
C ASP A 310 -31.13 2.74 -23.22
N LYS A 311 -32.36 3.27 -23.38
CA LYS A 311 -33.50 2.49 -23.88
C LYS A 311 -33.31 2.03 -25.33
N ALA A 312 -32.77 2.88 -26.20
CA ALA A 312 -32.49 2.56 -27.59
C ALA A 312 -31.46 1.43 -27.73
N LYS A 313 -30.54 1.28 -26.76
CA LYS A 313 -29.53 0.21 -26.73
C LYS A 313 -30.06 -1.15 -26.27
N VAL A 314 -31.20 -1.20 -25.57
CA VAL A 314 -31.75 -2.45 -25.05
C VAL A 314 -32.14 -3.38 -26.20
N GLY A 315 -31.61 -4.60 -26.16
CA GLY A 315 -31.93 -5.67 -27.11
C GLY A 315 -31.21 -5.56 -28.46
N ILE A 316 -30.26 -4.62 -28.60
CA ILE A 316 -29.39 -4.56 -29.79
C ILE A 316 -28.52 -5.81 -29.91
N LEU A 317 -28.07 -6.37 -28.77
CA LEU A 317 -27.20 -7.56 -28.72
C LEU A 317 -27.98 -8.86 -28.54
N ARG A 318 -29.31 -8.82 -28.70
CA ARG A 318 -30.15 -10.00 -28.59
C ARG A 318 -29.73 -11.02 -29.66
N ASN A 319 -29.50 -12.27 -29.25
CA ASN A 319 -29.03 -13.34 -30.12
C ASN A 319 -27.71 -13.02 -30.87
N ASP A 320 -26.83 -12.18 -30.33
CA ASP A 320 -25.51 -11.97 -30.94
C ASP A 320 -24.68 -13.27 -30.89
N ASP A 321 -24.28 -13.79 -32.05
CA ASP A 321 -23.57 -15.08 -32.15
C ASP A 321 -22.22 -15.08 -31.44
N ARG A 322 -21.52 -13.94 -31.40
CA ARG A 322 -20.18 -13.83 -30.77
C ARG A 322 -20.30 -13.87 -29.25
N LEU A 323 -21.31 -13.21 -28.69
CA LEU A 323 -21.63 -13.29 -27.27
C LEU A 323 -22.18 -14.66 -26.86
N GLN A 324 -22.95 -15.33 -27.73
CA GLN A 324 -23.36 -16.71 -27.52
C GLN A 324 -22.15 -17.65 -27.46
N ASN A 325 -21.18 -17.48 -28.36
CA ASN A 325 -19.93 -18.24 -28.35
C ASN A 325 -19.12 -18.00 -27.07
N LEU A 326 -18.91 -16.74 -26.67
CA LEU A 326 -18.25 -16.43 -25.40
C LEU A 326 -18.95 -17.08 -24.20
N LEU A 327 -20.28 -17.01 -24.14
CA LEU A 327 -21.05 -17.64 -23.06
C LEU A 327 -20.90 -19.17 -23.09
N SER A 328 -20.88 -19.77 -24.28
CA SER A 328 -20.66 -21.21 -24.45
C SER A 328 -19.25 -21.62 -23.98
N ASP A 329 -18.22 -20.88 -24.37
CA ASP A 329 -16.83 -21.13 -23.98
C ASP A 329 -16.66 -21.04 -22.46
N LEU A 330 -17.20 -19.97 -21.84
CA LEU A 330 -17.15 -19.78 -20.38
C LEU A 330 -17.88 -20.90 -19.62
N ARG A 331 -18.99 -21.43 -20.15
CA ARG A 331 -19.70 -22.55 -19.54
C ARG A 331 -18.99 -23.87 -19.77
N GLY A 332 -18.37 -24.04 -20.94
CA GLY A 332 -17.66 -25.24 -21.36
C GLY A 332 -16.54 -25.66 -20.41
N VAL A 333 -15.86 -24.69 -19.80
CA VAL A 333 -14.69 -24.93 -18.94
C VAL A 333 -14.97 -25.86 -17.76
N PHE A 334 -16.21 -25.88 -17.26
CA PHE A 334 -16.63 -26.67 -16.10
C PHE A 334 -17.07 -28.08 -16.48
N TYR A 335 -17.49 -28.33 -17.72
CA TYR A 335 -17.97 -29.66 -18.14
C TYR A 335 -16.85 -30.64 -18.46
N THR A 336 -15.67 -30.14 -18.82
CA THR A 336 -14.50 -30.99 -19.11
C THR A 336 -13.76 -31.32 -17.82
N PRO A 337 -13.51 -32.60 -17.50
CA PRO A 337 -12.67 -32.97 -16.36
C PRO A 337 -11.26 -32.36 -16.43
N VAL A 338 -10.63 -32.12 -15.27
CA VAL A 338 -9.22 -31.71 -15.20
C VAL A 338 -8.37 -32.95 -14.94
N ASN A 339 -7.58 -33.37 -15.93
CA ASN A 339 -6.71 -34.53 -15.81
C ASN A 339 -5.75 -34.33 -14.63
N GLY A 340 -5.68 -35.31 -13.71
CA GLY A 340 -4.82 -35.23 -12.53
C GLY A 340 -5.41 -34.41 -11.37
N SER A 341 -6.70 -34.07 -11.41
CA SER A 341 -7.48 -33.80 -10.20
C SER A 341 -8.45 -34.96 -9.97
N ALA A 342 -8.57 -35.43 -8.73
CA ALA A 342 -9.62 -36.37 -8.35
C ALA A 342 -11.01 -35.69 -8.22
N MET A 343 -11.05 -34.36 -8.31
CA MET A 343 -12.27 -33.56 -8.20
C MET A 343 -12.68 -32.95 -9.53
N ASN A 344 -13.99 -32.89 -9.77
CA ASN A 344 -14.59 -32.31 -10.97
C ASN A 344 -15.95 -31.71 -10.63
N PHE A 345 -16.42 -30.75 -11.43
CA PHE A 345 -17.81 -30.28 -11.41
C PHE A 345 -18.75 -31.45 -11.76
N GLY A 346 -19.97 -31.46 -11.24
CA GLY A 346 -20.85 -32.64 -11.24
C GLY A 346 -20.63 -33.60 -10.05
N SER A 347 -19.45 -33.58 -9.42
CA SER A 347 -19.15 -34.45 -8.27
C SER A 347 -19.85 -33.98 -6.99
N LYS A 348 -20.53 -34.90 -6.29
CA LYS A 348 -21.14 -34.60 -4.98
C LYS A 348 -20.11 -34.17 -3.93
N ASN A 349 -18.89 -34.67 -4.03
CA ASN A 349 -17.83 -34.45 -3.04
C ASN A 349 -17.16 -33.07 -3.18
N LEU A 350 -17.43 -32.33 -4.26
CA LEU A 350 -16.95 -30.95 -4.41
C LEU A 350 -17.91 -29.96 -3.74
N GLY A 351 -19.23 -30.15 -3.84
CA GLY A 351 -20.23 -29.26 -3.25
C GLY A 351 -20.48 -27.94 -4.01
N LEU A 352 -19.63 -27.58 -4.97
CA LEU A 352 -19.79 -26.47 -5.91
C LEU A 352 -20.08 -27.01 -7.32
N ASP A 353 -21.09 -26.46 -8.00
CA ASP A 353 -21.48 -26.91 -9.34
C ASP A 353 -22.07 -25.77 -10.19
N LEU A 354 -22.42 -26.08 -11.44
CA LEU A 354 -23.28 -25.21 -12.25
C LEU A 354 -24.74 -25.28 -11.77
N SER A 355 -25.46 -24.17 -11.90
CA SER A 355 -26.87 -24.05 -11.48
C SER A 355 -27.79 -24.85 -12.38
N ASP A 356 -28.68 -25.61 -11.76
CA ASP A 356 -29.76 -26.35 -12.42
C ASP A 356 -30.95 -25.44 -12.79
N ASP A 357 -30.96 -24.18 -12.31
CA ASP A 357 -31.99 -23.19 -12.59
C ASP A 357 -31.88 -22.64 -14.02
N VAL A 358 -32.90 -22.91 -14.84
CA VAL A 358 -32.98 -22.46 -16.24
C VAL A 358 -32.94 -20.94 -16.39
N THR A 359 -33.24 -20.18 -15.33
CA THR A 359 -33.16 -18.72 -15.30
C THR A 359 -31.77 -18.19 -14.96
N LYS A 360 -30.85 -19.08 -14.51
CA LYS A 360 -29.45 -18.78 -14.18
C LYS A 360 -28.48 -19.66 -14.96
N PRO A 361 -28.64 -19.77 -16.30
CA PRO A 361 -27.90 -20.74 -17.08
C PRO A 361 -26.40 -20.48 -17.00
N GLY A 362 -25.64 -21.51 -16.60
CA GLY A 362 -24.19 -21.44 -16.56
C GLY A 362 -23.61 -20.67 -15.37
N GLN A 363 -24.42 -20.23 -14.41
CA GLN A 363 -23.95 -19.68 -13.15
C GLN A 363 -23.47 -20.80 -12.22
N LEU A 364 -22.54 -20.49 -11.33
CA LEU A 364 -22.05 -21.36 -10.28
C LEU A 364 -22.92 -21.26 -9.02
N GLU A 365 -23.19 -22.39 -8.37
CA GLU A 365 -23.89 -22.45 -7.09
C GLU A 365 -23.36 -23.56 -6.19
N PHE A 366 -23.54 -23.39 -4.88
CA PHE A 366 -23.36 -24.51 -3.96
C PHE A 366 -24.58 -25.42 -4.07
N ARG A 367 -24.36 -26.73 -4.19
CA ARG A 367 -25.43 -27.70 -4.32
C ARG A 367 -26.38 -27.64 -3.11
N LEU A 368 -27.67 -27.85 -3.36
CA LEU A 368 -28.75 -27.71 -2.36
C LEU A 368 -28.57 -28.63 -1.13
N ASP A 369 -27.87 -29.76 -1.27
CA ASP A 369 -27.61 -30.74 -0.21
C ASP A 369 -26.30 -30.44 0.56
N ASN A 370 -26.23 -29.30 1.27
CA ASN A 370 -25.06 -28.89 2.05
C ASN A 370 -23.79 -28.60 1.21
N GLY A 371 -23.94 -28.06 0.00
CA GLY A 371 -22.83 -27.81 -0.92
C GLY A 371 -21.71 -26.94 -0.35
N GLU A 372 -22.05 -25.92 0.46
CA GLU A 372 -21.04 -25.09 1.14
C GLU A 372 -20.18 -25.91 2.11
N GLN A 373 -20.81 -26.73 2.95
CA GLN A 373 -20.09 -27.57 3.91
C GLN A 373 -19.26 -28.63 3.18
N ASN A 374 -19.83 -29.26 2.15
CA ASN A 374 -19.11 -30.23 1.31
C ASN A 374 -17.88 -29.58 0.65
N PHE A 375 -17.98 -28.33 0.19
CA PHE A 375 -16.84 -27.62 -0.38
C PHE A 375 -15.79 -27.25 0.67
N LYS A 376 -16.21 -26.84 1.88
CA LYS A 376 -15.29 -26.64 3.01
C LYS A 376 -14.59 -27.95 3.39
N ASP A 377 -15.27 -29.08 3.35
CA ASP A 377 -14.69 -30.39 3.63
C ASP A 377 -13.79 -30.89 2.50
N ALA A 378 -14.12 -30.58 1.24
CA ALA A 378 -13.24 -30.79 0.10
C ALA A 378 -11.91 -30.03 0.26
N LEU A 379 -11.98 -28.75 0.67
CA LEU A 379 -10.80 -27.94 0.95
C LEU A 379 -9.97 -28.49 2.13
N ARG A 380 -10.61 -28.99 3.18
CA ARG A 380 -9.94 -29.58 4.36
C ARG A 380 -9.22 -30.88 4.02
N ASN A 381 -9.94 -31.79 3.38
CA ASN A 381 -9.53 -33.19 3.27
C ASN A 381 -8.82 -33.48 1.95
N ASN A 382 -9.07 -32.68 0.91
CA ASN A 382 -8.56 -32.89 -0.45
C ASN A 382 -8.09 -31.56 -1.07
N GLY A 383 -7.50 -30.67 -0.27
CA GLY A 383 -7.11 -29.34 -0.72
C GLY A 383 -6.18 -29.33 -1.94
N ALA A 384 -5.32 -30.36 -2.10
CA ALA A 384 -4.47 -30.51 -3.28
C ALA A 384 -5.27 -30.77 -4.56
N ASP A 385 -6.33 -31.59 -4.50
CA ASP A 385 -7.20 -31.85 -5.65
C ASP A 385 -8.03 -30.63 -6.03
N VAL A 386 -8.54 -29.88 -5.04
CA VAL A 386 -9.24 -28.60 -5.27
C VAL A 386 -8.27 -27.59 -5.91
N MET A 387 -7.05 -27.49 -5.40
CA MET A 387 -6.03 -26.62 -5.99
C MET A 387 -5.70 -27.03 -7.43
N SER A 388 -5.54 -28.32 -7.69
CA SER A 388 -5.32 -28.86 -9.04
C SER A 388 -6.49 -28.53 -9.98
N LEU A 389 -7.73 -28.73 -9.54
CA LEU A 389 -8.94 -28.43 -10.33
C LEU A 389 -8.99 -26.97 -10.79
N PHE A 390 -8.64 -26.02 -9.92
CA PHE A 390 -8.74 -24.60 -10.24
C PHE A 390 -7.48 -24.02 -10.88
N LEU A 391 -6.29 -24.44 -10.45
CA LEU A 391 -5.04 -23.73 -10.71
C LEU A 391 -3.97 -24.56 -11.43
N LYS A 392 -4.24 -25.83 -11.77
CA LYS A 392 -3.24 -26.67 -12.43
C LYS A 392 -2.73 -26.02 -13.72
N SER A 393 -1.42 -25.91 -13.85
CA SER A 393 -0.76 -25.53 -15.10
C SER A 393 -0.62 -26.74 -16.02
N PRO A 394 -0.86 -26.59 -17.33
CA PRO A 394 -0.62 -27.66 -18.29
C PRO A 394 0.89 -27.94 -18.42
N THR A 395 1.25 -29.17 -18.76
CA THR A 395 2.66 -29.52 -19.04
C THR A 395 3.08 -29.18 -20.47
N SER A 396 2.11 -29.12 -21.39
CA SER A 396 2.31 -28.74 -22.78
C SER A 396 2.32 -27.21 -22.96
N THR A 397 3.03 -26.76 -23.98
CA THR A 397 3.05 -25.35 -24.42
C THR A 397 2.18 -25.12 -25.67
N ALA A 398 1.41 -26.11 -26.10
CA ALA A 398 0.50 -25.98 -27.23
C ALA A 398 -0.55 -24.89 -26.95
N LYS A 399 -0.94 -24.16 -27.99
CA LYS A 399 -1.83 -23.01 -27.90
C LYS A 399 -3.13 -23.29 -28.64
N ILE A 400 -4.16 -22.49 -28.33
CA ILE A 400 -5.43 -22.52 -29.04
C ILE A 400 -5.17 -22.41 -30.56
N GLY A 401 -5.69 -23.38 -31.32
CA GLY A 401 -5.46 -23.51 -32.77
C GLY A 401 -4.47 -24.62 -33.14
N ASP A 402 -3.62 -25.07 -32.21
CA ASP A 402 -2.76 -26.22 -32.43
C ASP A 402 -3.56 -27.52 -32.44
N LYS A 403 -3.21 -28.44 -33.35
CA LYS A 403 -3.92 -29.73 -33.54
C LYS A 403 -4.08 -30.54 -32.25
N ASN A 404 -3.11 -30.47 -31.35
CA ASN A 404 -3.07 -31.28 -30.12
C ASN A 404 -3.47 -30.49 -28.86
N TYR A 405 -3.81 -29.20 -28.96
CA TYR A 405 -4.07 -28.32 -27.81
C TYR A 405 -5.12 -28.89 -26.85
N TYR A 406 -6.21 -29.43 -27.39
CA TYR A 406 -7.29 -29.98 -26.57
C TYR A 406 -6.81 -31.13 -25.68
N ASP A 407 -6.04 -32.06 -26.25
CA ASP A 407 -5.62 -33.28 -25.55
C ASP A 407 -4.43 -33.06 -24.62
N THR A 408 -3.51 -32.15 -24.95
CA THR A 408 -2.26 -31.96 -24.20
C THR A 408 -2.26 -30.75 -23.28
N THR A 409 -3.14 -29.78 -23.51
CA THR A 409 -3.17 -28.51 -22.76
C THR A 409 -4.51 -28.34 -22.06
N TYR A 410 -5.60 -28.24 -22.83
CA TYR A 410 -6.94 -27.92 -22.29
C TYR A 410 -7.42 -28.92 -21.23
N LYS A 411 -7.23 -30.23 -21.46
CA LYS A 411 -7.61 -31.26 -20.47
C LYS A 411 -6.76 -31.24 -19.21
N GLU A 412 -5.52 -30.78 -19.27
CA GLU A 412 -4.63 -30.73 -18.10
C GLU A 412 -4.76 -29.46 -17.28
N GLU A 413 -5.06 -28.34 -17.92
CA GLU A 413 -5.13 -27.06 -17.25
C GLU A 413 -6.36 -26.94 -16.34
N GLY A 414 -6.16 -26.24 -15.22
CA GLY A 414 -7.21 -25.90 -14.29
C GLY A 414 -8.17 -24.87 -14.84
N ILE A 415 -9.33 -24.76 -14.18
CA ILE A 415 -10.46 -23.92 -14.61
C ILE A 415 -10.07 -22.45 -14.83
N MET A 416 -9.18 -21.90 -14.01
CA MET A 416 -8.79 -20.49 -14.13
C MET A 416 -8.03 -20.22 -15.44
N ASN A 417 -7.18 -21.16 -15.88
CA ASN A 417 -6.47 -21.07 -17.16
C ASN A 417 -7.46 -21.21 -18.32
N ARG A 418 -8.41 -22.16 -18.25
CA ARG A 418 -9.47 -22.31 -19.27
C ARG A 418 -10.34 -21.07 -19.43
N ILE A 419 -10.70 -20.42 -18.32
CA ILE A 419 -11.44 -19.16 -18.35
C ILE A 419 -10.59 -18.06 -18.98
N GLN A 420 -9.30 -17.99 -18.65
CA GLN A 420 -8.38 -17.04 -19.26
C GLN A 420 -8.26 -17.26 -20.77
N ASP A 421 -8.21 -18.50 -21.23
CA ASP A 421 -8.16 -18.87 -22.64
C ASP A 421 -9.47 -18.50 -23.36
N ALA A 422 -10.63 -18.80 -22.78
CA ALA A 422 -11.93 -18.37 -23.29
C ALA A 422 -12.02 -16.84 -23.42
N LEU A 423 -11.59 -16.10 -22.40
CA LEU A 423 -11.57 -14.63 -22.43
C LEU A 423 -10.57 -14.10 -23.44
N THR A 424 -9.40 -14.70 -23.56
CA THR A 424 -8.35 -14.25 -24.50
C THR A 424 -8.78 -14.46 -25.94
N ASN A 425 -9.40 -15.60 -26.27
CA ASN A 425 -9.92 -15.87 -27.61
C ASN A 425 -11.05 -14.92 -28.01
N ASN A 426 -11.94 -14.61 -27.07
CA ASN A 426 -13.13 -13.82 -27.36
C ASN A 426 -12.88 -12.31 -27.24
N VAL A 427 -12.09 -11.87 -26.27
CA VAL A 427 -11.90 -10.45 -25.92
C VAL A 427 -10.47 -9.97 -26.20
N GLY A 428 -9.48 -10.87 -26.20
CA GLY A 428 -8.06 -10.52 -26.35
C GLY A 428 -7.43 -10.12 -25.01
N LEU A 429 -6.10 -9.98 -24.99
CA LEU A 429 -5.41 -9.51 -23.78
C LEU A 429 -5.51 -7.98 -23.64
N PRO A 430 -5.63 -7.46 -22.42
CA PRO A 430 -5.60 -6.02 -22.20
C PRO A 430 -4.20 -5.44 -22.49
N GLY A 431 -4.16 -4.23 -23.06
CA GLY A 431 -2.91 -3.47 -23.23
C GLY A 431 -2.04 -3.89 -24.42
N ILE A 432 -2.36 -4.98 -25.11
CA ILE A 432 -1.77 -5.30 -26.41
C ILE A 432 -2.61 -4.60 -27.49
N GLY A 433 -1.96 -3.77 -28.30
CA GLY A 433 -2.63 -3.04 -29.39
C GLY A 433 -3.23 -3.98 -30.44
N PHE A 434 -3.87 -3.41 -31.46
CA PHE A 434 -4.55 -4.17 -32.51
C PHE A 434 -3.58 -4.80 -33.55
N SER A 435 -2.71 -5.75 -33.17
CA SER A 435 -1.91 -6.53 -34.13
C SER A 435 -2.73 -7.69 -34.74
N THR A 436 -2.42 -8.12 -35.96
CA THR A 436 -3.20 -9.11 -36.73
C THR A 436 -3.38 -10.47 -36.04
N ASP A 437 -2.46 -10.85 -35.17
CA ASP A 437 -2.34 -12.23 -34.67
C ASP A 437 -2.82 -12.41 -33.22
N THR A 438 -3.32 -11.34 -32.57
CA THR A 438 -3.71 -11.36 -31.15
C THR A 438 -5.11 -10.81 -30.88
N LYS A 439 -5.97 -10.69 -31.91
CA LYS A 439 -7.28 -10.04 -31.76
C LYS A 439 -8.33 -11.02 -31.23
N GLY A 440 -8.87 -10.73 -30.05
CA GLY A 440 -10.10 -11.36 -29.61
C GLY A 440 -11.26 -11.07 -30.57
N ILE A 441 -12.14 -12.04 -30.78
CA ILE A 441 -13.28 -11.98 -31.73
C ILE A 441 -14.10 -10.70 -31.57
N LEU A 442 -14.51 -10.38 -30.34
CA LEU A 442 -15.35 -9.22 -30.01
C LEU A 442 -14.59 -7.91 -30.19
N THR A 443 -13.33 -7.86 -29.75
CA THR A 443 -12.50 -6.64 -29.85
C THR A 443 -12.17 -6.31 -31.30
N LYS A 444 -11.90 -7.32 -32.14
CA LYS A 444 -11.77 -7.15 -33.59
C LYS A 444 -13.05 -6.59 -34.18
N TYR A 445 -14.18 -7.25 -33.90
CA TYR A 445 -15.48 -6.88 -34.47
C TYR A 445 -15.90 -5.45 -34.11
N ALA A 446 -15.62 -5.00 -32.88
CA ALA A 446 -16.03 -3.68 -32.42
C ALA A 446 -15.14 -2.52 -32.90
N ASN A 447 -13.83 -2.76 -33.11
CA ASN A 447 -12.85 -1.67 -33.17
C ASN A 447 -12.01 -1.61 -34.46
N LEU A 448 -11.85 -2.71 -35.19
CA LEU A 448 -10.98 -2.72 -36.37
C LEU A 448 -11.75 -2.24 -37.59
N GLN A 449 -11.25 -1.22 -38.31
CA GLN A 449 -11.63 -1.00 -39.70
C GLN A 449 -10.55 -1.63 -40.58
N ASP A 450 -10.91 -2.61 -41.39
CA ASP A 450 -10.01 -3.19 -42.40
C ASP A 450 -10.53 -3.01 -43.84
N ASP A 451 -11.69 -2.37 -44.01
CA ASP A 451 -12.15 -1.90 -45.30
C ASP A 451 -11.81 -0.44 -45.59
N PHE A 452 -11.11 -0.22 -46.70
CA PHE A 452 -10.83 1.09 -47.28
C PHE A 452 -11.21 1.18 -48.76
N SER A 453 -11.96 0.20 -49.27
CA SER A 453 -12.40 0.18 -50.66
C SER A 453 -13.43 1.28 -50.95
N MET A 454 -13.57 1.67 -52.21
CA MET A 454 -14.48 2.75 -52.62
C MET A 454 -15.95 2.45 -52.28
N LEU A 455 -16.34 1.17 -52.28
CA LEU A 455 -17.70 0.71 -51.96
C LEU A 455 -17.82 0.18 -50.52
N GLY A 456 -16.72 0.15 -49.77
CA GLY A 456 -16.66 -0.45 -48.44
C GLY A 456 -17.07 -1.93 -48.42
N SER A 457 -16.85 -2.72 -49.47
CA SER A 457 -17.32 -4.12 -49.55
C SER A 457 -16.22 -5.18 -49.49
N ALA A 458 -15.00 -4.80 -49.13
CA ALA A 458 -13.80 -5.65 -49.14
C ALA A 458 -13.29 -6.07 -47.74
N GLY A 459 -13.85 -5.54 -46.66
CA GLY A 459 -13.43 -5.82 -45.28
C GLY A 459 -14.02 -7.09 -44.68
N THR A 460 -13.73 -7.31 -43.39
CA THR A 460 -14.16 -8.51 -42.65
C THR A 460 -15.53 -8.37 -41.97
N GLY A 461 -16.27 -7.29 -42.27
CA GLY A 461 -17.64 -7.08 -41.81
C GLY A 461 -17.73 -6.63 -40.36
N THR A 462 -16.69 -5.98 -39.84
CA THR A 462 -16.67 -5.38 -38.49
C THR A 462 -17.70 -4.24 -38.37
N LEU A 463 -17.98 -3.80 -37.14
CA LEU A 463 -18.82 -2.62 -36.92
C LEU A 463 -18.23 -1.36 -37.58
N LYS A 464 -16.90 -1.22 -37.61
CA LYS A 464 -16.26 -0.08 -38.28
C LYS A 464 -16.40 -0.15 -39.79
N ASP A 465 -16.24 -1.32 -40.40
CA ASP A 465 -16.45 -1.49 -41.84
C ASP A 465 -17.91 -1.19 -42.21
N GLN A 466 -18.87 -1.65 -41.39
CA GLN A 466 -20.29 -1.35 -41.59
C GLN A 466 -20.58 0.16 -41.47
N ILE A 467 -19.97 0.86 -40.52
CA ILE A 467 -20.09 2.33 -40.41
C ILE A 467 -19.49 3.02 -41.63
N TYR A 468 -18.34 2.53 -42.12
CA TYR A 468 -17.69 3.06 -43.32
C TYR A 468 -18.54 2.87 -44.58
N GLN A 469 -19.15 1.68 -44.76
CA GLN A 469 -20.13 1.40 -45.81
C GLN A 469 -21.27 2.42 -45.80
N GLN A 470 -21.89 2.63 -44.64
CA GLN A 470 -23.00 3.58 -44.51
C GLN A 470 -22.55 5.02 -44.78
N THR A 471 -21.34 5.39 -44.39
CA THR A 471 -20.75 6.70 -44.69
C THR A 471 -20.62 6.93 -46.20
N ASN A 472 -20.18 5.92 -46.96
CA ASN A 472 -20.09 5.99 -48.42
C ASN A 472 -21.46 6.10 -49.09
N VAL A 473 -22.48 5.41 -48.55
CA VAL A 473 -23.87 5.54 -49.03
C VAL A 473 -24.39 6.94 -48.77
N ILE A 474 -24.20 7.49 -47.57
CA ILE A 474 -24.60 8.85 -47.20
C ILE A 474 -23.94 9.87 -48.14
N LYS A 475 -22.64 9.74 -48.39
CA LYS A 475 -21.91 10.59 -49.34
C LYS A 475 -22.55 10.53 -50.74
N THR A 476 -22.76 9.34 -51.27
CA THR A 476 -23.37 9.14 -52.59
C THR A 476 -24.76 9.77 -52.70
N LEU A 477 -25.59 9.63 -51.67
CA LEU A 477 -26.92 10.24 -51.65
C LEU A 477 -26.85 11.76 -51.56
N THR A 478 -25.90 12.29 -50.78
CA THR A 478 -25.66 13.73 -50.64
C THR A 478 -25.24 14.34 -51.97
N ASP A 479 -24.32 13.71 -52.70
CA ASP A 479 -23.89 14.15 -54.03
C ASP A 479 -25.07 14.19 -55.01
N LYS A 480 -25.90 13.13 -55.02
CA LYS A 480 -27.14 13.10 -55.83
C LYS A 480 -28.14 14.18 -55.44
N PHE A 481 -28.26 14.52 -54.16
CA PHE A 481 -29.13 15.61 -53.72
C PHE A 481 -28.62 16.96 -54.19
N LYS A 482 -27.30 17.17 -54.14
CA LYS A 482 -26.65 18.39 -54.65
C LYS A 482 -26.87 18.56 -56.15
N ASP A 483 -26.71 17.49 -56.93
CA ASP A 483 -26.95 17.53 -58.37
C ASP A 483 -28.41 17.87 -58.71
N LYS A 484 -29.36 17.31 -57.96
CA LYS A 484 -30.78 17.65 -58.11
C LYS A 484 -31.06 19.10 -57.73
N GLN A 485 -30.47 19.57 -56.65
CA GLN A 485 -30.61 20.95 -56.19
C GLN A 485 -30.10 21.93 -57.27
N GLU A 486 -28.92 21.67 -57.83
CA GLU A 486 -28.35 22.46 -58.93
C GLU A 486 -29.25 22.43 -60.17
N ALA A 487 -29.76 21.25 -60.55
CA ALA A 487 -30.68 21.14 -61.67
C ALA A 487 -31.99 21.93 -61.46
N TYR A 488 -32.51 21.97 -60.22
CA TYR A 488 -33.68 22.79 -59.89
C TYR A 488 -33.37 24.28 -59.89
N TYR A 489 -32.21 24.71 -59.38
CA TYR A 489 -31.77 26.10 -59.49
C TYR A 489 -31.68 26.54 -60.94
N GLN A 490 -31.06 25.74 -61.82
CA GLN A 490 -30.98 26.06 -63.25
C GLN A 490 -32.37 26.18 -63.92
N LYS A 491 -33.34 25.34 -63.53
CA LYS A 491 -34.72 25.46 -64.01
C LYS A 491 -35.40 26.73 -63.51
N PHE A 492 -35.17 27.09 -62.24
CA PHE A 492 -35.71 28.30 -61.65
C PHE A 492 -35.14 29.55 -62.33
N SER A 493 -33.82 29.62 -62.55
CA SER A 493 -33.19 30.73 -63.26
C SER A 493 -33.69 30.85 -64.71
N LYS A 494 -33.90 29.73 -65.42
CA LYS A 494 -34.52 29.77 -66.76
C LYS A 494 -35.95 30.28 -66.73
N LEU A 495 -36.74 29.89 -65.73
CA LEU A 495 -38.10 30.39 -65.54
C LEU A 495 -38.10 31.90 -65.26
N GLU A 496 -37.19 32.36 -64.42
CA GLU A 496 -37.00 33.78 -64.10
C GLU A 496 -36.69 34.58 -65.37
N THR A 497 -35.71 34.16 -66.18
CA THR A 497 -35.40 34.80 -67.47
C THR A 497 -36.59 34.77 -68.45
N ALA A 498 -37.33 33.66 -68.50
CA ALA A 498 -38.51 33.56 -69.35
C ALA A 498 -39.63 34.51 -68.88
N MET A 499 -39.85 34.65 -67.57
CA MET A 499 -40.81 35.59 -67.01
C MET A 499 -40.39 37.04 -67.25
N GLU A 500 -39.11 37.38 -67.09
CA GLU A 500 -38.59 38.70 -67.44
C GLU A 500 -38.81 39.02 -68.93
N THR A 501 -38.58 38.04 -69.79
CA THR A 501 -38.82 38.18 -71.23
C THR A 501 -40.30 38.41 -71.53
N LEU A 502 -41.20 37.60 -70.94
CA LEU A 502 -42.64 37.74 -71.08
C LEU A 502 -43.15 39.07 -70.53
N ASN A 503 -42.65 39.52 -69.39
CA ASN A 503 -42.98 40.83 -68.82
C ASN A 503 -42.51 41.97 -69.74
N SER A 504 -41.33 41.85 -70.36
CA SER A 504 -40.84 42.85 -71.32
C SER A 504 -41.70 42.87 -72.60
N GLN A 505 -42.09 41.69 -73.11
CA GLN A 505 -42.99 41.56 -74.26
C GLN A 505 -44.40 42.08 -73.97
N GLN A 506 -44.95 41.79 -72.80
CA GLN A 506 -46.23 42.34 -72.35
C GLN A 506 -46.17 43.85 -72.23
N SER A 507 -45.07 44.40 -71.72
CA SER A 507 -44.85 45.86 -71.64
C SER A 507 -44.77 46.49 -73.05
N GLN A 508 -44.09 45.83 -74.00
CA GLN A 508 -44.06 46.27 -75.40
C GLN A 508 -45.43 46.24 -76.07
N LEU A 509 -46.20 45.16 -75.88
CA LEU A 509 -47.57 45.03 -76.39
C LEU A 509 -48.51 46.06 -75.78
N SER A 510 -48.41 46.31 -74.47
CA SER A 510 -49.19 47.34 -73.78
C SER A 510 -48.85 48.75 -74.27
N SER A 511 -47.61 49.01 -74.66
CA SER A 511 -47.17 50.26 -75.28
C SER A 511 -47.72 50.43 -76.71
N LEU A 512 -47.83 49.34 -77.47
CA LEU A 512 -48.41 49.31 -78.82
C LEU A 512 -49.95 49.46 -78.83
N LEU A 513 -50.63 48.94 -77.81
CA LEU A 513 -52.11 48.99 -77.69
C LEU A 513 -52.62 50.24 -76.96
N GLY A 514 -51.71 51.07 -76.43
CA GLY A 514 -52.00 52.30 -75.68
C GLY A 514 -51.89 53.59 -76.48
N GLN A 515 -51.82 53.53 -77.83
CA GLN A 515 -51.89 54.68 -78.74
C GLN A 515 -53.25 54.82 -79.40
#